data_AF-A0A828YWY1-F1
#
_entry.id   AF-A0A828YWY1-F1
#
_cell.length_a   1.000
_cell.length_b   1.000
_cell.length_c   1.000
_cell.angle_alpha   90.00
_cell.angle_beta   90.00
_cell.angle_gamma   90.00
#
_symmetry.space_group_name_H-M   'P 1'
#
loop_
_entity.id
_entity.type
_entity.pdbx_description
1 polymer ?
#
loop_
_entity_poly.entity_id
_entity_poly.type
_entity_poly.pdbx_seq_one_letter_code
_entity_poly.pdbx_strand_id
1 'polypeptide(L)'
;MANITKFDRVRKRFLCDHSAELRDKELIARFIFDRCWNRIPNGLIRKLNTEELLSYIKIHVLPAEIASTQGFSKNGYKSNLPKEHTLETFA
;
A
#
# COMPACT_ATOMS: atom_id res chain seq x y z
N MET A 1 3.20 21.66 20.26
CA MET A 1 2.69 21.80 18.89
C MET A 1 3.40 20.78 18.01
N ALA A 2 2.72 19.76 17.49
CA ALA A 2 3.36 18.79 16.62
C ALA A 2 3.77 19.47 15.32
N ASN A 3 5.04 19.35 14.91
CA ASN A 3 5.49 19.75 13.58
C ASN A 3 4.86 18.81 12.56
N ILE A 4 3.62 19.10 12.14
CA ILE A 4 2.90 18.28 11.15
C ILE A 4 3.57 18.51 9.79
N THR A 5 4.34 17.50 9.37
CA THR A 5 5.03 17.47 8.09
C THR A 5 4.04 17.48 6.92
N LYS A 6 4.49 17.87 5.73
CA LYS A 6 3.66 17.78 4.50
C LYS A 6 3.19 16.34 4.29
N PHE A 7 4.08 15.37 4.55
CA PHE A 7 3.78 13.94 4.53
C PHE A 7 2.59 13.59 5.45
N ASP A 8 2.61 14.01 6.71
CA ASP A 8 1.53 13.72 7.66
C ASP A 8 0.18 14.28 7.22
N ARG A 9 0.15 15.49 6.65
CA ARG A 9 -1.09 16.09 6.15
C ARG A 9 -1.68 15.28 5.01
N VAL A 10 -0.85 14.95 4.02
CA VAL A 10 -1.27 14.16 2.86
C VAL A 10 -1.70 12.77 3.30
N ARG A 11 -0.95 12.13 4.21
CA ARG A 11 -1.27 10.80 4.76
C ARG A 11 -2.63 10.79 5.44
N LYS A 12 -2.89 11.72 6.36
CA LYS A 12 -4.18 11.79 7.07
C LYS A 12 -5.34 11.97 6.10
N ARG A 13 -5.20 12.89 5.12
CA ARG A 13 -6.23 13.15 4.11
C ARG A 13 -6.49 11.93 3.24
N PHE A 14 -5.43 11.30 2.74
CA PHE A 14 -5.50 10.09 1.92
C PHE A 14 -6.21 8.94 2.65
N LEU A 15 -5.85 8.70 3.92
CA LEU A 15 -6.46 7.62 4.71
C LEU A 15 -7.92 7.91 5.00
N CYS A 16 -8.29 9.16 5.29
CA CYS A 16 -9.68 9.55 5.46
C CYS A 16 -10.50 9.29 4.20
N ASP A 17 -9.96 9.65 3.03
CA ASP A 17 -10.67 9.57 1.75
C ASP A 17 -10.78 8.14 1.21
N HIS A 18 -9.77 7.29 1.41
CA HIS A 18 -9.66 5.99 0.74
C HIS A 18 -9.67 4.77 1.68
N SER A 19 -9.70 4.93 2.99
CA SER A 19 -9.64 3.79 3.92
C SER A 19 -10.78 2.78 3.73
N ALA A 20 -12.01 3.26 3.49
CA ALA A 20 -13.16 2.39 3.24
C ALA A 20 -12.99 1.64 1.91
N GLU A 21 -12.74 2.37 0.82
CA GLU A 21 -12.58 1.79 -0.53
C GLU A 21 -11.44 0.76 -0.62
N LEU A 22 -10.31 1.04 0.04
CA LEU A 22 -9.18 0.13 0.05
C LEU A 22 -9.46 -1.09 0.93
N ARG A 23 -10.21 -0.93 2.02
CA ARG A 23 -10.62 -2.04 2.89
C ARG A 23 -11.56 -3.00 2.16
N ASP A 24 -12.48 -2.50 1.34
CA ASP A 24 -13.36 -3.34 0.51
C ASP A 24 -12.59 -4.17 -0.53
N LYS A 25 -11.39 -3.71 -0.91
CA LYS A 25 -10.47 -4.41 -1.81
C LYS A 25 -9.46 -5.28 -1.06
N GLU A 26 -9.64 -5.50 0.25
CA GLU A 26 -8.72 -6.21 1.15
C GLU A 26 -7.29 -5.60 1.19
N LEU A 27 -7.17 -4.31 0.87
CA LEU A 27 -5.89 -3.59 0.86
C LEU A 27 -5.71 -2.77 2.14
N ILE A 28 -4.50 -2.82 2.70
CA ILE A 28 -4.14 -2.01 3.86
C ILE A 28 -3.83 -0.59 3.38
N ALA A 29 -4.75 0.36 3.60
CA ALA A 29 -4.64 1.74 3.14
C ALA A 29 -3.32 2.43 3.52
N ARG A 30 -2.82 2.15 4.74
CA ARG A 30 -1.55 2.70 5.22
C ARG A 30 -0.35 2.18 4.43
N PHE A 31 -0.36 0.90 4.08
CA PHE A 31 0.68 0.26 3.28
C PHE A 31 0.66 0.78 1.83
N ILE A 32 -0.53 0.89 1.23
CA ILE A 32 -0.70 1.46 -0.11
C ILE A 32 -0.22 2.90 -0.15
N PHE A 33 -0.54 3.72 0.86
CA PHE A 33 -0.05 5.09 0.93
C PHE A 33 1.48 5.17 0.95
N ASP A 34 2.14 4.37 1.80
CA ASP A 34 3.60 4.37 1.88
C ASP A 34 4.24 3.95 0.54
N ARG A 35 3.65 2.99 -0.19
CA ARG A 35 4.08 2.66 -1.57
C ARG A 35 3.88 3.82 -2.54
N CYS A 36 2.70 4.42 -2.54
CA CYS A 36 2.40 5.58 -3.39
C CYS A 36 3.39 6.72 -3.13
N TRP A 37 3.69 7.01 -1.86
CA TRP A 37 4.60 8.08 -1.50
C TRP A 37 6.02 7.86 -2.02
N ASN A 38 6.54 6.62 -1.92
CA ASN A 38 7.89 6.27 -2.39
C ASN A 38 8.05 6.36 -3.91
N ARG A 39 6.95 6.34 -4.68
CA ARG A 39 6.96 6.53 -6.14
C ARG A 39 7.09 8.01 -6.55
N ILE A 40 6.84 8.95 -5.64
CA ILE A 40 6.79 10.37 -5.99
C ILE A 40 8.21 10.94 -6.00
N PRO A 41 8.65 11.60 -7.08
CA PRO A 41 9.94 12.27 -7.12
C PRO A 41 10.04 13.40 -6.08
N ASN A 42 11.18 13.51 -5.39
CA ASN A 42 11.43 14.54 -4.37
C ASN A 42 11.22 15.97 -4.88
N GLY A 43 11.53 16.24 -6.16
CA GLY A 43 11.27 17.54 -6.79
C GLY A 43 9.78 17.88 -6.84
N LEU A 44 8.92 16.88 -7.07
CA LEU A 44 7.47 17.03 -7.08
C LEU A 44 6.94 17.31 -5.66
N ILE A 45 7.45 16.58 -4.65
CA ILE A 45 7.08 16.76 -3.24
C ILE A 45 7.40 18.19 -2.77
N ARG A 46 8.50 18.77 -3.25
CA ARG A 46 8.88 20.16 -2.93
C ARG A 46 7.99 21.17 -3.66
N LYS A 47 7.72 20.96 -4.96
CA LYS A 47 7.00 21.90 -5.82
C LYS A 47 5.50 21.96 -5.54
N LEU A 48 4.86 20.82 -5.31
CA LEU A 48 3.41 20.73 -5.18
C LEU A 48 2.94 21.02 -3.75
N ASN A 49 1.76 21.62 -3.64
CA ASN A 49 1.07 21.79 -2.37
C ASN A 49 0.40 20.46 -1.91
N THR A 50 -0.16 20.43 -0.71
CA THR A 50 -0.79 19.23 -0.13
C THR A 50 -1.90 18.66 -1.02
N GLU A 51 -2.77 19.52 -1.56
CA GLU A 51 -3.94 19.11 -2.35
C GLU A 51 -3.53 18.65 -3.74
N GLU A 52 -2.59 19.34 -4.37
CA GLU A 52 -2.00 18.93 -5.65
C GLU A 52 -1.29 17.58 -5.54
N LEU A 53 -0.51 17.37 -4.48
CA LEU A 53 0.20 16.12 -4.25
C LEU A 53 -0.78 14.98 -4.00
N LEU A 54 -1.85 15.23 -3.26
CA LEU A 54 -2.92 14.27 -3.04
C LEU A 54 -3.61 13.91 -4.36
N SER A 55 -3.96 14.90 -5.17
CA SER A 55 -4.60 14.70 -6.47
C SER A 55 -3.68 13.91 -7.43
N TYR A 56 -2.39 14.24 -7.44
CA TYR A 56 -1.38 13.49 -8.19
C TYR A 56 -1.32 12.02 -7.76
N ILE A 57 -1.30 11.74 -6.46
CA ILE A 57 -1.33 10.37 -5.94
C ILE A 57 -2.59 9.65 -6.43
N LYS A 58 -3.77 10.27 -6.29
CA LYS A 58 -5.05 9.66 -6.68
C LYS A 58 -5.13 9.31 -8.16
N ILE A 59 -4.62 10.19 -9.03
CA ILE A 59 -4.76 10.05 -10.49
C ILE A 59 -3.68 9.15 -11.08
N HIS A 60 -2.42 9.33 -10.67
CA HIS A 60 -1.28 8.74 -11.37
C HIS A 60 -0.63 7.57 -10.66
N VAL A 61 -0.69 7.52 -9.32
CA VAL A 61 0.10 6.56 -8.53
C VAL A 61 -0.79 5.46 -7.95
N LEU A 62 -1.89 5.86 -7.31
CA LEU A 62 -2.80 4.96 -6.62
C LEU A 62 -3.37 3.84 -7.51
N PRO A 63 -3.83 4.09 -8.75
CA PRO A 63 -4.36 3.03 -9.60
C PRO A 63 -3.30 1.99 -9.96
N ALA A 64 -2.06 2.43 -10.20
CA ALA A 64 -0.93 1.54 -10.49
C ALA A 64 -0.56 0.68 -9.28
N GLU A 65 -0.57 1.25 -8.07
CA GLU A 65 -0.28 0.50 -6.84
C GLU A 65 -1.39 -0.49 -6.47
N ILE A 66 -2.66 -0.13 -6.70
CA ILE A 66 -3.79 -1.06 -6.55
C ILE A 66 -3.65 -2.23 -7.52
N ALA A 67 -3.44 -1.96 -8.82
CA ALA A 67 -3.27 -2.99 -9.84
C ALA A 67 -2.05 -3.90 -9.55
N SER A 68 -0.93 -3.31 -9.12
CA SER A 68 0.26 -4.06 -8.73
C SER A 68 -0.01 -4.96 -7.52
N THR A 69 -0.73 -4.46 -6.50
CA THR A 69 -1.03 -5.23 -5.29
C THR A 69 -2.04 -6.35 -5.56
N GLN A 70 -3.02 -6.11 -6.44
CA GLN A 70 -3.98 -7.13 -6.86
C GLN A 70 -3.33 -8.25 -7.69
N GLY A 71 -2.28 -7.94 -8.45
CA GLY A 71 -1.44 -8.93 -9.13
C GLY A 71 -0.68 -9.88 -8.19
N PHE A 72 -0.40 -9.45 -6.95
CA PHE A 72 0.18 -10.32 -5.91
C PHE A 72 -0.86 -11.22 -5.23
N SER A 73 -2.16 -10.93 -5.34
CA SER A 73 -3.22 -11.67 -4.65
C SER A 73 -3.52 -13.06 -5.24
N LYS A 74 -2.84 -13.47 -6.31
CA LYS A 74 -2.94 -14.86 -6.82
C LYS A 74 -1.99 -15.85 -6.18
N ASN A 75 -1.02 -15.45 -5.35
CA ASN A 75 -0.13 -16.37 -4.66
C ASN A 75 0.12 -15.93 -3.21
N GLY A 76 -0.58 -16.54 -2.25
CA GLY A 76 0.04 -16.71 -0.92
C GLY A 76 -0.87 -16.75 0.30
N TYR A 77 -1.56 -17.86 0.49
CA TYR A 77 -1.48 -18.55 1.78
C TYR A 77 -1.08 -20.01 1.53
N LYS A 78 0.12 -20.23 0.96
CA LYS A 78 0.82 -21.49 1.23
C LYS A 78 1.31 -21.39 2.67
N SER A 79 0.53 -21.94 3.59
CA SER A 79 1.00 -22.32 4.90
C SER A 79 2.27 -23.14 4.72
N ASN A 80 3.41 -22.60 5.13
CA ASN A 80 4.57 -23.43 5.44
C ASN A 80 4.26 -24.16 6.76
N LEU A 81 3.33 -25.12 6.70
CA LEU A 81 3.36 -26.24 7.64
C LEU A 81 4.55 -27.09 7.23
N PRO A 82 5.52 -27.38 8.11
CA PRO A 82 6.49 -28.42 7.82
C PRO A 82 5.70 -29.73 7.65
N LYS A 83 5.71 -30.29 6.45
CA LYS A 83 5.21 -31.65 6.23
C LYS A 83 6.18 -32.57 6.95
N GLU A 84 5.77 -33.10 8.10
CA GLU A 84 6.46 -34.23 8.70
C GLU A 84 6.47 -35.37 7.67
N HIS A 85 7.68 -35.75 7.27
CA HIS A 85 7.90 -36.82 6.32
C HIS A 85 7.90 -38.13 7.09
N THR A 86 6.74 -38.76 7.25
CA THR A 86 6.65 -40.11 7.80
C THR A 86 7.24 -41.08 6.76
N LEU A 87 8.46 -41.57 7.01
CA LEU A 87 9.04 -42.67 6.28
C LEU A 87 8.31 -43.95 6.69
N GLU A 88 7.43 -44.46 5.82
CA GLU A 88 6.89 -45.80 5.98
C GLU A 88 8.02 -46.80 5.87
N THR A 89 8.31 -47.48 6.99
CA THR A 89 9.22 -48.62 7.04
C THR A 89 8.49 -49.81 6.43
N PHE A 90 8.98 -50.29 5.30
CA PHE A 90 8.55 -51.57 4.75
C PHE A 90 9.10 -52.69 5.62
N ALA A 91 8.21 -53.47 6.23
CA ALA A 91 8.50 -54.72 6.92
C ALA A 91 8.38 -55.91 5.96
#